data_AF-A0A101VUG5-F1
#
_entry.id   AF-A0A101VUG5-F1
#
_cell.length_a   1.000
_cell.length_b   1.000
_cell.length_c   1.000
_cell.angle_alpha   90.00
_cell.angle_beta   90.00
_cell.angle_gamma   90.00
#
_symmetry.space_group_name_H-M   'P 1'
#
loop_
_entity.id
_entity.type
_entity.pdbx_description
1 polymer ?
#
loop_
_entity_poly.entity_id
_entity_poly.type
_entity_poly.pdbx_seq_one_letter_code
_entity_poly.pdbx_strand_id
1 'polypeptide(L)'
;MILQKDELLNKYIDNELASNELNELNRIISEKPEISDELRSMKFVDNTLKEMEIINAPEGITAKIMDVINRSAKSAKKKVPYLFYSIVTFFSVGILGLVGYGASLSTGESSALSETINNTSKNILKETKIFDNSIGFLSAIFKSKDIYYIGIAITILLIISAFIIIDSHRQIKNKIEHFS
;
A
#
# COMPACT_ATOMS: atom_id res chain seq x y z
N MET A 1 38.20 12.19 -21.06
CA MET A 1 36.74 11.97 -21.16
C MET A 1 36.33 12.58 -22.49
N ILE A 2 36.04 11.76 -23.50
CA ILE A 2 35.67 12.27 -24.83
C ILE A 2 34.18 12.58 -24.76
N LEU A 3 33.82 13.85 -24.59
CA LEU A 3 32.45 14.28 -24.82
C LEU A 3 32.11 14.02 -26.29
N GLN A 4 30.91 13.53 -26.57
CA GLN A 4 30.45 13.35 -27.94
C GLN A 4 30.25 14.73 -28.59
N LYS A 5 30.61 14.86 -29.88
CA LYS A 5 30.49 16.10 -30.67
C LYS A 5 29.11 16.75 -30.49
N ASP A 6 28.05 15.93 -30.56
CA ASP A 6 26.66 16.38 -30.46
C ASP A 6 26.33 16.98 -29.09
N GLU A 7 26.92 16.43 -28.03
CA GLU A 7 26.74 16.92 -26.66
C GLU A 7 27.38 18.31 -26.49
N LEU A 8 28.58 18.54 -27.05
CA LEU A 8 29.23 19.84 -27.02
C LEU A 8 28.44 20.90 -27.82
N LEU A 9 27.89 20.52 -28.96
CA LEU A 9 27.06 21.42 -29.78
C LEU A 9 25.77 21.82 -29.06
N ASN A 10 25.07 20.86 -28.45
CA ASN A 10 23.84 21.13 -27.70
C ASN A 10 24.11 22.04 -26.50
N LYS A 11 25.10 21.70 -25.66
CA LYS A 11 25.50 22.54 -24.52
C LYS A 11 25.88 23.96 -24.95
N TYR A 12 26.46 24.13 -26.13
CA TYR A 12 26.80 25.46 -26.65
C TYR A 12 25.56 26.28 -27.07
N ILE A 13 24.53 25.63 -27.63
CA ILE A 13 23.26 26.29 -27.97
C ILE A 13 22.49 26.68 -26.71
N ASP A 14 22.51 25.82 -25.68
CA ASP A 14 21.84 26.04 -24.41
C ASP A 14 22.59 27.01 -23.47
N ASN A 15 23.77 27.49 -23.87
CA ASN A 15 24.70 28.30 -23.05
C ASN A 15 25.18 27.60 -21.76
N GLU A 16 25.30 26.27 -21.78
CA GLU A 16 25.76 25.44 -20.66
C GLU A 16 27.23 24.98 -20.79
N LEU A 17 27.95 25.47 -21.80
CA LEU A 17 29.30 25.02 -22.12
C LEU A 17 30.33 25.58 -21.11
N ALA A 18 31.11 24.70 -20.48
CA ALA A 18 32.21 25.12 -19.61
C ALA A 18 33.43 25.62 -20.41
N SER A 19 34.29 26.45 -19.81
CA SER A 19 35.42 27.07 -20.52
C SER A 19 36.42 26.07 -21.14
N ASN A 20 36.59 24.90 -20.53
CA ASN A 20 37.41 23.80 -21.06
C ASN A 20 36.75 23.11 -22.26
N GLU A 21 35.44 22.91 -22.22
CA GLU A 21 34.64 22.34 -23.30
C GLU A 21 34.54 23.31 -24.50
N LEU A 22 34.54 24.62 -24.26
CA LEU A 22 34.56 25.64 -25.31
C LEU A 22 35.86 25.58 -26.14
N ASN A 23 37.00 25.42 -25.47
CA ASN A 23 38.28 25.27 -26.15
C ASN A 23 38.30 23.98 -27.00
N GLU A 24 37.71 22.90 -26.50
CA GLU A 24 37.60 21.65 -27.22
C GLU A 24 36.65 21.77 -28.43
N LEU A 25 35.51 22.45 -28.29
CA LEU A 25 34.59 22.72 -29.39
C LEU A 25 35.26 23.56 -30.49
N ASN A 26 36.00 24.61 -30.10
CA ASN A 26 36.76 25.43 -31.05
C ASN A 26 37.85 24.63 -31.78
N ARG A 27 38.52 23.70 -31.09
CA ARG A 27 39.48 22.76 -31.71
C ARG A 27 38.79 21.88 -32.74
N ILE A 28 37.66 21.27 -32.38
CA ILE A 28 36.88 20.39 -33.26
C ILE A 28 36.38 21.14 -34.51
N ILE A 29 35.89 22.37 -34.35
CA ILE A 29 35.45 23.22 -35.47
C ILE A 29 36.63 23.59 -36.38
N SER A 30 37.80 23.86 -35.81
CA SER A 30 39.01 24.18 -36.58
C SER A 30 39.54 22.98 -37.37
N GLU A 31 39.41 21.76 -36.83
CA GLU A 31 39.81 20.52 -37.49
C GLU A 31 38.81 20.05 -38.55
N LYS A 32 37.52 20.36 -38.37
CA LYS A 32 36.42 19.93 -39.25
C LYS A 32 35.45 21.09 -39.51
N PRO A 33 35.64 21.85 -40.59
CA PRO A 33 34.80 23.02 -40.88
C PRO A 33 33.32 22.68 -41.09
N GLU A 34 32.99 21.45 -41.51
CA GLU A 34 31.61 20.94 -41.64
C GLU A 34 30.79 21.07 -40.33
N ILE A 35 31.47 20.98 -39.17
CA ILE A 35 30.82 21.11 -37.85
C ILE A 35 30.38 22.55 -37.59
N SER A 36 31.06 23.53 -38.20
CA SER A 36 30.64 24.93 -38.14
C SER A 36 29.30 25.16 -38.85
N ASP A 37 29.13 24.53 -40.02
CA ASP A 37 27.89 24.64 -40.79
C ASP A 37 26.72 23.95 -40.09
N GLU A 38 26.98 22.81 -39.45
CA GLU A 38 26.02 22.13 -38.58
C GLU A 38 25.61 23.01 -37.39
N LEU A 39 26.58 23.59 -36.67
CA LEU A 39 26.33 24.48 -35.55
C LEU A 39 25.51 25.72 -35.97
N ARG A 40 25.82 26.30 -37.13
CA ARG A 40 25.07 27.43 -37.68
C ARG A 40 23.63 27.04 -38.00
N SER A 41 23.43 25.85 -38.56
CA SER A 41 22.11 25.32 -38.87
C SER A 41 21.28 25.09 -37.60
N MET A 42 21.89 24.52 -36.56
CA MET A 42 21.21 24.29 -35.28
C MET A 42 20.84 25.62 -34.58
N LYS A 43 21.74 26.62 -34.60
CA LYS A 43 21.43 27.97 -34.09
C LYS A 43 20.29 28.65 -34.85
N PHE A 44 20.25 28.46 -36.17
CA PHE A 44 19.17 28.99 -36.99
C PHE A 44 17.82 28.37 -36.60
N VAL A 45 17.78 27.04 -36.41
CA VAL A 45 16.58 26.35 -35.94
C VAL A 45 16.17 26.83 -34.55
N ASP A 46 17.10 26.89 -33.59
CA ASP A 46 16.81 27.35 -32.23
C ASP A 46 16.22 28.78 -32.20
N ASN A 47 16.81 29.70 -32.95
CA ASN A 47 16.27 31.05 -33.09
C ASN A 47 14.88 31.06 -33.73
N THR A 48 14.67 30.25 -34.77
CA THR A 48 13.36 30.14 -35.43
C THR A 48 12.30 29.60 -34.47
N LEU A 49 12.64 28.59 -33.66
CA LEU A 49 11.75 28.01 -32.66
C LEU A 49 11.39 29.02 -31.56
N LYS A 50 12.34 29.87 -31.15
CA LYS A 50 12.12 30.94 -30.17
C LYS A 50 11.18 32.04 -30.69
N GLU A 51 11.18 32.26 -32.00
CA GLU A 51 10.31 33.23 -32.67
C GLU A 51 8.94 32.65 -33.06
N MET A 52 8.72 31.33 -32.90
CA MET A 52 7.43 30.73 -33.20
C MET A 52 6.33 31.30 -32.30
N GLU A 53 5.19 31.60 -32.92
CA GLU A 53 4.02 32.10 -32.21
C GLU A 53 3.57 31.08 -31.15
N ILE A 54 3.43 31.55 -29.91
CA ILE A 54 2.91 30.74 -28.82
C ILE A 54 1.42 30.52 -29.05
N ILE A 55 1.07 29.32 -29.49
CA ILE A 55 -0.33 28.90 -29.64
C ILE A 55 -0.88 28.70 -28.22
N ASN A 56 -1.71 29.64 -27.78
CA ASN A 56 -2.42 29.50 -26.52
C ASN A 56 -3.33 28.27 -26.56
N ALA A 57 -3.40 27.57 -25.43
CA ALA A 57 -4.30 26.44 -25.32
C ALA A 57 -5.76 26.91 -25.49
N PRO A 58 -6.62 26.12 -26.15
CA PRO A 58 -8.01 26.52 -26.38
C PRO A 58 -8.74 26.72 -25.05
N GLU A 59 -9.67 27.68 -25.04
CA GLU A 59 -10.48 27.97 -23.86
C GLU A 59 -11.16 26.71 -23.32
N GLY A 60 -11.11 26.52 -22.00
CA GLY A 60 -11.75 25.38 -21.34
C GLY A 60 -10.99 24.05 -21.42
N ILE A 61 -9.76 24.00 -21.96
CA ILE A 61 -8.91 22.80 -21.93
C ILE A 61 -8.75 22.25 -20.50
N THR A 62 -8.50 23.14 -19.53
CA THR A 62 -8.33 22.76 -18.12
C THR A 62 -9.59 22.13 -17.55
N ALA A 63 -10.76 22.67 -17.90
CA ALA A 63 -12.04 22.10 -17.47
C ALA A 63 -12.24 20.70 -18.05
N LYS A 64 -11.92 20.48 -19.33
CA LYS A 64 -11.99 19.15 -19.96
C LYS A 64 -11.06 18.15 -19.30
N ILE A 65 -9.81 18.54 -19.04
CA ILE A 65 -8.82 17.68 -18.37
C ILE A 65 -9.30 17.33 -16.96
N MET A 66 -9.75 18.32 -16.19
CA MET A 66 -10.27 18.09 -14.85
C MET A 66 -11.53 17.22 -14.85
N ASP A 67 -12.38 17.32 -15.86
CA ASP A 67 -13.57 16.47 -15.97
C ASP A 67 -13.16 15.00 -16.20
N VAL A 68 -12.12 14.74 -17.01
CA VAL A 68 -11.57 13.39 -17.21
C VAL A 68 -10.97 12.84 -15.91
N ILE A 69 -10.16 13.64 -15.20
CA ILE A 69 -9.57 13.26 -13.91
C ILE A 69 -10.66 12.96 -12.87
N ASN A 70 -11.70 13.81 -12.81
CA ASN A 70 -12.79 13.62 -11.87
C ASN A 70 -13.62 12.37 -12.20
N ARG A 71 -13.84 12.06 -13.47
CA ARG A 71 -14.52 10.83 -13.90
C ARG A 71 -13.72 9.58 -13.53
N SER A 72 -12.41 9.59 -13.73
CA SER A 72 -11.55 8.46 -13.35
C SER A 72 -11.49 8.29 -11.82
N ALA A 73 -11.42 9.38 -11.07
CA ALA A 73 -11.45 9.36 -9.60
C ALA A 73 -12.80 8.84 -9.05
N LYS A 74 -13.93 9.25 -9.63
CA LYS A 74 -15.26 8.75 -9.22
C LYS A 74 -15.51 7.29 -9.62
N SER A 75 -14.88 6.82 -10.70
CA SER A 75 -14.96 5.41 -11.13
C SER A 75 -14.13 4.47 -10.27
N ALA A 76 -13.22 4.98 -9.43
CA ALA A 76 -12.63 4.21 -8.35
C ALA A 76 -13.69 3.97 -7.27
N LYS A 77 -14.62 3.04 -7.54
CA LYS A 77 -15.56 2.52 -6.53
C LYS A 77 -14.74 2.25 -5.28
N LYS A 78 -15.04 2.98 -4.20
CA LYS A 78 -14.47 2.77 -2.86
C LYS A 78 -14.55 1.27 -2.60
N LYS A 79 -13.43 0.57 -2.71
CA LYS A 79 -13.39 -0.88 -2.49
C LYS A 79 -13.88 -1.07 -1.07
N VAL A 80 -15.10 -1.57 -0.93
CA VAL A 80 -15.64 -1.93 0.38
C VAL A 80 -14.62 -2.92 0.95
N PRO A 81 -14.08 -2.68 2.15
CA PRO A 81 -13.07 -3.57 2.70
C PRO A 81 -13.78 -4.84 3.19
N TYR A 82 -14.19 -5.70 2.25
CA TYR A 82 -14.86 -6.96 2.53
C TYR A 82 -14.06 -7.83 3.51
N LEU A 83 -12.72 -7.73 3.46
CA LEU A 83 -11.82 -8.33 4.45
C LEU A 83 -12.04 -7.78 5.87
N PHE A 84 -12.15 -6.46 6.03
CA PHE A 84 -12.40 -5.85 7.34
C PHE A 84 -13.77 -6.29 7.89
N TYR A 85 -14.82 -6.24 7.07
CA TYR A 85 -16.14 -6.73 7.46
C TYR A 85 -16.13 -8.22 7.82
N SER A 86 -15.43 -9.05 7.06
CA SER A 86 -15.28 -10.49 7.34
C SER A 86 -14.59 -10.74 8.67
N ILE A 87 -13.48 -10.04 8.94
CA ILE A 87 -12.71 -10.17 10.18
C ILE A 87 -13.56 -9.73 11.37
N VAL A 88 -14.17 -8.54 11.30
CA VAL A 88 -15.00 -7.99 12.39
C VAL A 88 -16.19 -8.90 12.68
N THR A 89 -16.86 -9.42 11.66
CA THR A 89 -18.02 -10.32 11.83
C THR A 89 -17.59 -11.65 12.47
N PHE A 90 -16.47 -12.22 12.03
CA PHE A 90 -15.94 -13.48 12.59
C PHE A 90 -15.60 -13.34 14.07
N PHE A 91 -14.86 -12.29 14.45
CA PHE A 91 -14.53 -12.05 15.86
C PHE A 91 -15.76 -11.74 16.70
N SER A 92 -16.73 -10.99 16.17
CA SER A 92 -17.97 -10.67 16.90
C SER A 92 -18.78 -11.93 17.20
N VAL A 93 -18.97 -12.81 16.21
CA VAL A 93 -19.67 -14.09 16.39
C VAL A 93 -18.88 -15.02 17.31
N GLY A 94 -17.55 -15.07 17.19
CA GLY A 94 -16.70 -15.87 18.05
C GLY A 94 -16.79 -15.45 19.52
N ILE A 95 -16.74 -14.14 19.81
CA ILE A 95 -16.87 -13.61 21.17
C ILE A 95 -18.25 -13.92 21.73
N LEU A 96 -19.32 -13.69 20.96
CA LEU A 96 -20.69 -14.02 21.39
C LEU A 96 -20.87 -15.51 21.67
N GLY A 97 -20.30 -16.38 20.84
CA GLY A 97 -20.31 -17.83 21.04
C GLY A 97 -19.58 -18.26 22.31
N LEU A 98 -18.41 -17.67 22.59
CA LEU A 98 -17.63 -17.96 23.79
C LEU A 98 -18.33 -17.48 25.06
N VAL A 99 -18.91 -16.27 25.04
CA VAL A 99 -19.69 -15.73 26.17
C VAL A 99 -20.96 -16.56 26.41
N GLY A 100 -21.68 -16.93 25.35
CA GLY A 100 -22.87 -17.78 25.45
C GLY A 100 -22.55 -19.18 26.00
N TYR A 101 -21.45 -19.79 25.55
CA TYR A 101 -20.99 -21.08 26.06
C TYR A 101 -20.56 -20.98 27.54
N GLY A 102 -19.77 -19.97 27.90
CA GLY A 102 -19.35 -19.74 29.29
C GLY A 102 -20.53 -19.50 30.25
N ALA A 103 -21.55 -18.78 29.81
CA ALA A 103 -22.78 -18.59 30.57
C ALA A 103 -23.56 -19.90 30.77
N SER A 104 -23.64 -20.75 29.73
CA SER A 104 -24.34 -22.04 29.79
C SER A 104 -23.70 -23.03 30.77
N LEU A 105 -22.36 -23.05 30.87
CA LEU A 105 -21.61 -23.83 31.85
C LEU A 105 -21.82 -23.31 33.29
N SER A 106 -21.87 -21.99 33.47
CA SER A 106 -22.09 -21.38 34.79
C SER A 106 -23.49 -21.63 35.36
N THR A 107 -24.48 -21.94 34.52
CA THR A 107 -25.85 -22.24 34.95
C THR A 107 -26.12 -23.72 35.24
N GLY A 108 -25.16 -24.61 34.91
CA GLY A 108 -25.33 -26.08 35.03
C GLY A 108 -24.87 -26.71 36.34
N GLU A 109 -24.03 -26.05 37.14
CA GLU A 109 -23.45 -26.64 38.36
C GLU A 109 -23.47 -25.67 39.55
N SER A 110 -24.66 -25.23 39.96
CA SER A 110 -24.86 -24.50 41.21
C SER A 110 -25.64 -25.33 42.23
N SER A 111 -25.09 -26.49 42.66
CA SER A 111 -25.66 -27.18 43.83
C SER A 111 -24.72 -27.97 44.74
N ALA A 112 -23.37 -27.92 44.60
CA ALA A 112 -22.52 -28.76 45.46
C ALA A 112 -21.16 -28.22 45.91
N LEU A 113 -20.72 -27.01 45.50
CA LEU A 113 -19.35 -26.56 45.75
C LEU A 113 -19.20 -25.25 46.54
N SER A 114 -20.29 -24.76 47.15
CA SER A 114 -20.27 -23.50 47.92
C SER A 114 -19.93 -23.64 49.40
N GLU A 115 -19.65 -24.84 49.93
CA GLU A 115 -19.48 -25.02 51.38
C GLU A 115 -18.02 -25.16 51.86
N THR A 116 -17.03 -25.31 50.97
CA THR A 116 -15.64 -25.58 51.39
C THR A 116 -14.69 -24.38 51.29
N ILE A 117 -15.13 -23.21 50.79
CA ILE A 117 -14.27 -22.01 50.67
C ILE A 117 -14.68 -20.95 51.70
N ASN A 118 -14.83 -21.38 52.96
CA ASN A 118 -14.86 -20.48 54.12
C ASN A 118 -13.67 -20.87 55.00
N ASN A 119 -12.51 -20.19 54.83
CA ASN A 119 -11.72 -19.65 55.95
C ASN A 119 -10.27 -19.23 55.66
N THR A 120 -9.66 -19.43 54.47
CA THR A 120 -8.19 -19.23 54.38
C THR A 120 -7.67 -18.22 53.36
N SER A 121 -8.49 -17.43 52.66
CA SER A 121 -7.93 -16.46 51.68
C SER A 121 -8.72 -15.15 51.55
N LYS A 122 -9.04 -14.52 52.68
CA LYS A 122 -9.81 -13.27 52.67
C LYS A 122 -9.00 -11.99 52.41
N ASN A 123 -7.67 -12.03 52.31
CA ASN A 123 -6.87 -10.79 52.33
C ASN A 123 -5.91 -10.54 51.14
N ILE A 124 -5.91 -11.35 50.06
CA ILE A 124 -5.02 -11.09 48.90
C ILE A 124 -5.79 -10.91 47.57
N LEU A 125 -7.09 -11.23 47.54
CA LEU A 125 -7.84 -11.45 46.28
C LEU A 125 -8.90 -10.39 45.99
N LYS A 126 -8.57 -9.10 46.16
CA LYS A 126 -9.48 -7.99 45.84
C LYS A 126 -9.13 -7.19 44.59
N GLU A 127 -7.95 -7.38 43.97
CA GLU A 127 -7.59 -6.61 42.76
C GLU A 127 -7.37 -7.43 41.47
N THR A 128 -7.34 -8.77 41.52
CA THR A 128 -7.06 -9.59 40.30
C THR A 128 -8.27 -10.28 39.67
N LYS A 129 -9.48 -10.11 40.21
CA LYS A 129 -10.67 -10.89 39.79
C LYS A 129 -11.13 -10.69 38.33
N ILE A 130 -10.63 -9.67 37.63
CA ILE A 130 -10.96 -9.45 36.21
C ILE A 130 -10.00 -10.22 35.27
N PHE A 131 -8.76 -10.49 35.72
CA PHE A 131 -7.75 -11.18 34.91
C PHE A 131 -7.72 -12.69 35.13
N ASP A 132 -8.00 -13.16 36.34
CA ASP A 132 -7.92 -14.60 36.66
C ASP A 132 -9.00 -15.44 35.95
N ASN A 133 -10.20 -14.88 35.74
CA ASN A 133 -11.27 -15.59 35.01
C ASN A 133 -10.97 -15.75 33.51
N SER A 134 -10.25 -14.79 32.92
CA SER A 134 -9.89 -14.79 31.50
C SER A 134 -8.83 -15.85 31.16
N ILE A 135 -7.87 -16.05 32.07
CA ILE A 135 -6.81 -17.06 31.95
C ILE A 135 -7.32 -18.46 32.31
N GLY A 136 -8.22 -18.56 33.30
CA GLY A 136 -8.90 -19.81 33.66
C GLY A 136 -9.70 -20.39 32.49
N PHE A 137 -10.43 -19.55 31.76
CA PHE A 137 -11.20 -19.92 30.57
C PHE A 137 -10.33 -20.44 29.43
N LEU A 138 -9.22 -19.76 29.12
CA LEU A 138 -8.25 -20.26 28.12
C LEU A 138 -7.74 -21.64 28.54
N SER A 139 -7.34 -21.81 29.80
CA SER A 139 -6.85 -23.11 30.30
C SER A 139 -7.90 -24.22 30.22
N ALA A 140 -9.18 -23.91 30.42
CA ALA A 140 -10.29 -24.86 30.30
C ALA A 140 -10.55 -25.27 28.85
N ILE A 141 -10.47 -24.33 27.90
CA ILE A 141 -10.57 -24.62 26.46
C ILE A 141 -9.41 -25.51 26.01
N PHE A 142 -8.17 -25.18 26.40
CA PHE A 142 -6.97 -25.93 26.00
C PHE A 142 -6.86 -27.33 26.63
N LYS A 143 -7.58 -27.60 27.73
CA LYS A 143 -7.63 -28.94 28.35
C LYS A 143 -8.75 -29.83 27.81
N SER A 144 -9.75 -29.25 27.15
CA SER A 144 -10.88 -30.00 26.60
C SER A 144 -10.47 -30.80 25.36
N LYS A 145 -11.07 -31.98 25.17
CA LYS A 145 -10.89 -32.80 23.96
C LYS A 145 -11.36 -32.07 22.68
N ASP A 146 -12.11 -30.98 22.85
CA ASP A 146 -12.69 -30.18 21.78
C ASP A 146 -11.74 -29.13 21.20
N ILE A 147 -10.55 -28.95 21.79
CA ILE A 147 -9.50 -28.06 21.26
C ILE A 147 -9.11 -28.42 19.82
N TYR A 148 -9.22 -29.70 19.45
CA TYR A 148 -8.95 -30.18 18.11
C TYR A 148 -9.95 -29.59 17.08
N TYR A 149 -11.25 -29.52 17.43
CA TYR A 149 -12.26 -28.95 16.53
C TYR A 149 -12.10 -27.44 16.36
N ILE A 150 -11.74 -26.74 17.43
CA ILE A 150 -11.42 -25.30 17.40
C ILE A 150 -10.17 -25.05 16.55
N GLY A 151 -9.14 -25.89 16.70
CA GLY A 151 -7.94 -25.84 15.89
C GLY A 151 -8.22 -26.04 14.39
N ILE A 152 -9.07 -27.01 14.03
CA ILE A 152 -9.48 -27.23 12.64
C ILE A 152 -10.23 -26.02 12.09
N ALA A 153 -11.18 -25.46 12.85
CA ALA A 153 -11.96 -24.30 12.42
C ALA A 153 -11.06 -23.07 12.15
N ILE A 154 -10.09 -22.81 13.04
CA ILE A 154 -9.10 -21.74 12.86
C ILE A 154 -8.21 -22.02 11.65
N THR A 155 -7.79 -23.26 11.44
CA THR A 155 -6.93 -23.63 10.30
C THR A 155 -7.65 -23.41 8.97
N ILE A 156 -8.92 -23.82 8.86
CA ILE A 156 -9.75 -23.59 7.67
C ILE A 156 -9.91 -22.08 7.40
N LEU A 157 -10.16 -21.29 8.45
CA LEU A 157 -10.25 -19.84 8.34
C LEU A 157 -8.94 -19.21 7.83
N LEU A 158 -7.79 -19.66 8.33
CA LEU A 158 -6.49 -19.18 7.88
C LEU A 158 -6.24 -19.52 6.40
N ILE A 159 -6.62 -20.72 5.96
CA ILE A 159 -6.52 -21.13 4.55
C ILE A 159 -7.40 -20.25 3.66
N ILE A 160 -8.65 -19.99 4.05
CA ILE A 160 -9.56 -19.09 3.30
C ILE A 160 -8.99 -17.68 3.25
N SER A 161 -8.45 -17.19 4.37
CA SER A 161 -7.84 -15.86 4.44
C SER A 161 -6.61 -15.75 3.53
N ALA A 162 -5.73 -16.75 3.56
CA ALA A 162 -4.55 -16.82 2.69
C ALA A 162 -4.94 -16.87 1.21
N PHE A 163 -5.98 -17.63 0.86
CA PHE A 163 -6.50 -17.71 -0.50
C PHE A 163 -6.98 -16.34 -1.01
N ILE A 164 -7.75 -15.60 -0.20
CA ILE A 164 -8.22 -14.26 -0.56
C ILE A 164 -7.05 -13.28 -0.72
N ILE A 165 -6.03 -13.36 0.14
CA ILE A 165 -4.84 -12.49 0.05
C ILE A 165 -4.09 -12.75 -1.27
N ILE A 166 -3.87 -14.02 -1.61
CA ILE A 166 -3.20 -14.43 -2.85
C ILE A 166 -4.01 -13.95 -4.06
N ASP A 167 -5.32 -14.14 -4.06
CA ASP A 167 -6.18 -13.72 -5.16
C ASP A 167 -6.20 -12.19 -5.32
N SER A 168 -6.27 -11.45 -4.21
CA SER A 168 -6.15 -9.99 -4.20
C SER A 168 -4.81 -9.52 -4.81
N HIS A 169 -3.70 -10.18 -4.47
CA HIS A 169 -2.38 -9.86 -5.02
C HIS A 169 -2.32 -10.15 -6.53
N ARG A 170 -2.89 -11.27 -7.01
CA ARG A 170 -2.97 -11.58 -8.45
C ARG A 170 -3.80 -10.54 -9.21
N GLN A 171 -4.95 -10.14 -8.67
CA GLN A 171 -5.79 -9.11 -9.31
C GLN A 171 -5.10 -7.75 -9.39
N ILE A 172 -4.29 -7.38 -8.40
CA ILE A 172 -3.49 -6.14 -8.44
C ILE A 172 -2.41 -6.23 -9.51
N LYS A 173 -1.67 -7.35 -9.57
CA LYS A 173 -0.64 -7.57 -10.59
C LYS A 173 -1.21 -7.48 -12.01
N ASN A 174 -2.32 -8.17 -12.27
CA ASN A 174 -2.97 -8.17 -13.59
C ASN A 174 -3.47 -6.77 -14.00
N LYS A 175 -3.86 -5.92 -13.04
CA LYS A 175 -4.24 -4.54 -13.34
C LYS A 175 -3.04 -3.68 -13.72
N ILE A 176 -1.89 -3.86 -13.07
CA ILE A 176 -0.68 -3.09 -13.36
C ILE A 176 -0.13 -3.44 -14.75
N GLU A 177 -0.13 -4.72 -15.12
CA GLU A 177 0.33 -5.18 -16.44
C GLU A 177 -0.57 -4.68 -17.59
N HIS A 178 -1.83 -4.34 -17.34
CA HIS A 178 -2.73 -3.77 -18.36
C HIS A 178 -2.51 -2.26 -18.58
N PHE A 179 -1.76 -1.59 -17.70
CA PHE A 179 -1.41 -0.16 -17.80
C PHE A 179 0.07 0.10 -18.12
N SER A 180 0.88 -0.97 -18.27
CA SER A 180 2.26 -0.92 -18.77
C SER A 180 2.31 -1.29 -20.25
#